data_AF-A0A6J0YLZ0-F1
#
_entry.id   AF-A0A6J0YLZ0-F1
#
_cell.length_a   1.000
_cell.length_b   1.000
_cell.length_c   1.000
_cell.angle_alpha   90.00
_cell.angle_beta   90.00
_cell.angle_gamma   90.00
#
_symmetry.space_group_name_H-M   'P 1'
#
loop_
_entity.id
_entity.type
_entity.pdbx_description
1 polymer ?
#
loop_
_entity_poly.entity_id
_entity_poly.type
_entity_poly.pdbx_seq_one_letter_code
_entity_poly.pdbx_strand_id
1 'polypeptide(L)'
;MAVGKMAVALAPSGWWRRWRRRLSAREVSRMLLLLLLLGSGQGPRQVGAGQTFEYLKREHSLSKPYQGVGTSSSSLWNLMGNAMVMTQYIRLTPDMQSKQGALWNRVPCFLRDWELQVHFRIHGQGKKNLHGDGLAIWYTKDRMQPGPVFGNMDKFVGLGVFVDTYPNEEKQQEAQKRRYSPGVQRVFPYISAMVNNGSLSYDHERDGRPTELGGCTAIVRNLHYDTFLVIRYVKRHLTIMMDIDGKHEWRDCIEVPGVRLPRGYYFGTSSITGDLSDNHDVISLKLFELTVERTPEEEKLHRDVFLPSVDNMKLPQSPAPWE
;
A
#
# COMPACT_ATOMS: atom_id res chain seq x y z
N MET A 1 91.51 -43.03 -13.29
CA MET A 1 92.09 -43.24 -14.64
C MET A 1 91.73 -42.07 -15.53
N ALA A 2 92.55 -41.84 -16.56
CA ALA A 2 92.40 -40.91 -17.70
C ALA A 2 91.08 -41.12 -18.50
N VAL A 3 90.60 -40.27 -19.42
CA VAL A 3 90.99 -38.92 -19.92
C VAL A 3 89.77 -38.25 -20.62
N GLY A 4 89.84 -36.93 -20.89
CA GLY A 4 88.88 -36.11 -21.67
C GLY A 4 88.62 -36.55 -23.14
N LYS A 5 88.08 -35.74 -24.06
CA LYS A 5 87.86 -34.27 -24.16
C LYS A 5 86.40 -34.03 -24.67
N MET A 6 85.91 -32.92 -25.22
CA MET A 6 86.45 -31.63 -25.69
C MET A 6 85.33 -30.55 -25.68
N ALA A 7 85.54 -29.36 -26.28
CA ALA A 7 84.57 -28.27 -26.39
C ALA A 7 84.55 -27.65 -27.81
N VAL A 8 83.45 -26.97 -28.17
CA VAL A 8 83.43 -25.86 -29.16
C VAL A 8 82.43 -24.80 -28.68
N ALA A 9 82.79 -23.52 -28.81
CA ALA A 9 81.96 -22.36 -28.49
C ALA A 9 81.72 -21.49 -29.73
N LEU A 10 80.62 -20.74 -29.76
CA LEU A 10 80.39 -19.65 -30.73
C LEU A 10 79.57 -18.50 -30.10
N ALA A 11 80.00 -17.28 -30.41
CA ALA A 11 79.34 -15.99 -30.15
C ALA A 11 79.98 -14.95 -31.10
N PRO A 12 79.51 -13.68 -31.14
CA PRO A 12 78.15 -13.24 -31.41
C PRO A 12 78.10 -12.28 -32.63
N SER A 13 76.91 -11.91 -33.12
CA SER A 13 76.74 -10.71 -33.95
C SER A 13 75.39 -10.06 -33.70
N GLY A 14 75.39 -8.73 -33.52
CA GLY A 14 74.16 -7.93 -33.49
C GLY A 14 73.81 -7.43 -34.89
N TRP A 15 72.67 -6.74 -35.02
CA TRP A 15 72.48 -5.56 -35.89
C TRP A 15 71.19 -4.85 -35.46
N TRP A 16 71.33 -3.76 -34.72
CA TRP A 16 70.22 -2.84 -34.44
C TRP A 16 69.95 -1.95 -35.68
N ARG A 17 68.71 -1.42 -35.77
CA ARG A 17 68.25 -0.29 -36.62
C ARG A 17 67.74 -0.59 -38.04
N ARG A 18 66.43 -0.83 -38.16
CA ARG A 18 65.46 -0.27 -39.15
C ARG A 18 64.15 -1.08 -38.98
N TRP A 19 62.98 -0.54 -38.65
CA TRP A 19 62.43 0.80 -38.90
C TRP A 19 61.63 1.34 -37.70
N ARG A 20 61.74 2.65 -37.41
CA ARG A 20 60.61 3.39 -36.82
C ARG A 20 59.70 3.83 -37.96
N ARG A 21 58.38 3.68 -37.82
CA ARG A 21 57.43 4.64 -38.39
C ARG A 21 56.60 5.21 -37.24
N ARG A 22 56.55 6.53 -37.17
CA ARG A 22 55.84 7.29 -36.13
C ARG A 22 54.40 7.46 -36.59
N LEU A 23 53.44 6.87 -35.89
CA LEU A 23 52.10 7.45 -35.84
C LEU A 23 52.17 8.64 -34.87
N SER A 24 51.65 9.79 -35.30
CA SER A 24 51.77 11.02 -34.52
C SER A 24 50.72 11.04 -33.41
N ALA A 25 51.09 11.45 -32.20
CA ALA A 25 50.11 11.62 -31.10
C ALA A 25 48.95 12.56 -31.47
N ARG A 26 49.14 13.46 -32.46
CA ARG A 26 48.09 14.31 -33.01
C ARG A 26 47.00 13.56 -33.79
N GLU A 27 47.30 12.42 -34.39
CA GLU A 27 46.31 11.62 -35.13
C GLU A 27 45.43 10.82 -34.17
N VAL A 28 46.03 10.21 -33.14
CA VAL A 28 45.31 9.53 -32.05
C VAL A 28 44.39 10.52 -31.32
N SER A 29 44.88 11.73 -31.02
CA SER A 29 44.08 12.78 -30.38
C SER A 29 42.88 13.25 -31.23
N ARG A 30 43.04 13.34 -32.55
CA ARG A 30 41.92 13.66 -33.47
C ARG A 30 40.89 12.54 -33.55
N MET A 31 41.33 11.28 -33.55
CA MET A 31 40.43 10.13 -33.58
C MET A 31 39.62 10.00 -32.28
N LEU A 32 40.24 10.31 -31.13
CA LEU A 32 39.56 10.36 -29.84
C LEU A 32 38.52 11.50 -29.75
N LEU A 33 38.82 12.68 -30.32
CA LEU A 33 37.84 13.78 -30.40
C LEU A 33 36.65 13.44 -31.31
N LEU A 34 36.86 12.75 -32.44
CA LEU A 34 35.73 12.33 -33.30
C LEU A 34 34.81 11.32 -32.59
N LEU A 35 35.37 10.38 -31.82
CA LEU A 35 34.59 9.43 -31.03
C LEU A 35 33.81 10.11 -29.89
N LEU A 36 34.35 11.18 -29.29
CA LEU A 36 33.65 11.99 -28.30
C LEU A 36 32.54 12.86 -28.91
N LEU A 37 32.67 13.28 -30.17
CA LEU A 37 31.67 14.09 -30.89
C LEU A 37 30.54 13.28 -31.54
N LEU A 38 30.71 11.96 -31.69
CA LEU A 38 29.68 11.04 -32.20
C LEU A 38 28.88 10.34 -31.08
N GLY A 39 29.25 10.53 -29.80
CA GLY A 39 28.55 9.97 -28.65
C GLY A 39 27.34 10.77 -28.16
N SER A 40 27.19 12.02 -28.57
CA SER A 40 26.09 12.92 -28.19
C SER A 40 24.91 12.77 -29.15
N GLY A 41 24.01 11.80 -28.92
CA GLY A 41 22.98 11.45 -29.92
C GLY A 41 21.68 10.80 -29.43
N GLN A 42 21.47 10.57 -28.13
CA GLN A 42 20.14 10.29 -27.59
C GLN A 42 19.90 11.16 -26.36
N GLY A 43 19.40 12.37 -26.59
CA GLY A 43 18.78 13.16 -25.51
C GLY A 43 17.57 12.41 -24.94
N PRO A 44 17.11 12.77 -23.73
CA PRO A 44 15.98 12.09 -23.09
C PRO A 44 14.79 12.04 -24.04
N ARG A 45 14.41 10.82 -24.44
CA ARG A 45 13.20 10.57 -25.22
C ARG A 45 12.04 11.09 -24.38
N GLN A 46 11.37 12.16 -24.82
CA GLN A 46 10.28 12.77 -24.06
C GLN A 46 9.16 11.75 -23.87
N VAL A 47 9.12 11.16 -22.67
CA VAL A 47 7.96 10.43 -22.18
C VAL A 47 6.97 11.48 -21.70
N GLY A 48 5.92 11.69 -22.49
CA GLY A 48 4.81 12.56 -22.11
C GLY A 48 3.97 11.92 -21.01
N ALA A 49 4.34 12.16 -19.75
CA ALA A 49 3.50 12.00 -18.56
C ALA A 49 4.17 12.80 -17.41
N GLY A 50 3.37 13.49 -16.60
CA GLY A 50 3.90 14.29 -15.48
C GLY A 50 4.73 13.44 -14.52
N GLN A 51 5.97 13.86 -14.23
CA GLN A 51 6.86 13.14 -13.32
C GLN A 51 6.35 13.23 -11.89
N THR A 52 5.55 12.25 -11.49
CA THR A 52 5.16 12.09 -10.08
C THR A 52 6.35 11.50 -9.34
N PHE A 53 7.00 12.32 -8.51
CA PHE A 53 8.06 11.85 -7.62
C PHE A 53 7.45 11.29 -6.34
N GLU A 54 7.81 10.05 -6.00
CA GLU A 54 7.34 9.31 -4.83
C GLU A 54 8.37 9.39 -3.70
N TYR A 55 8.01 9.98 -2.56
CA TYR A 55 8.91 10.14 -1.41
C TYR A 55 8.39 9.41 -0.18
N LEU A 56 9.07 8.33 0.23
CA LEU A 56 8.73 7.54 1.42
C LEU A 56 8.81 8.37 2.71
N LYS A 57 7.66 8.55 3.38
CA LYS A 57 7.53 9.22 4.68
C LYS A 57 7.67 8.20 5.81
N ARG A 58 8.88 8.13 6.39
CA ARG A 58 9.23 7.15 7.44
C ARG A 58 8.34 7.30 8.68
N GLU A 59 7.93 8.52 9.00
CA GLU A 59 7.11 8.87 10.15
C GLU A 59 5.68 8.30 10.09
N HIS A 60 5.19 8.02 8.88
CA HIS A 60 3.91 7.38 8.61
C HIS A 60 4.07 5.98 7.99
N SER A 61 5.28 5.41 8.05
CA SER A 61 5.58 4.08 7.53
C SER A 61 5.98 3.12 8.64
N LEU A 62 5.84 1.83 8.37
CA LEU A 62 6.19 0.73 9.26
C LEU A 62 6.61 -0.49 8.46
N SER A 63 7.72 -1.11 8.86
CA SER A 63 8.19 -2.38 8.32
C SER A 63 9.04 -3.11 9.37
N LYS A 64 9.30 -4.39 9.13
CA LYS A 64 10.30 -5.14 9.90
C LYS A 64 11.63 -4.36 9.97
N PRO A 65 12.32 -4.33 11.13
CA PRO A 65 12.07 -5.12 12.35
C PRO A 65 11.12 -4.48 13.39
N TYR A 66 10.25 -3.52 13.01
CA TYR A 66 9.24 -2.91 13.91
C TYR A 66 9.81 -2.28 15.20
N GLN A 67 11.02 -1.69 15.11
CA GLN A 67 11.79 -1.27 16.27
C GLN A 67 11.01 -0.34 17.21
N GLY A 68 10.87 -0.76 18.47
CA GLY A 68 10.21 0.00 19.55
C GLY A 68 8.68 -0.01 19.52
N VAL A 69 8.00 -0.62 18.54
CA VAL A 69 6.53 -0.72 18.53
C VAL A 69 6.04 -1.49 19.76
N GLY A 70 5.06 -0.91 20.46
CA GLY A 70 4.48 -1.48 21.68
C GLY A 70 5.33 -1.37 22.96
N THR A 71 6.63 -1.11 22.85
CA THR A 71 7.57 -1.11 23.99
C THR A 71 8.20 0.25 24.29
N SER A 72 8.37 1.12 23.29
CA SER A 72 9.00 2.43 23.45
C SER A 72 8.00 3.57 23.46
N SER A 73 8.16 4.50 24.40
CA SER A 73 7.50 5.81 24.38
C SER A 73 7.86 6.63 23.14
N SER A 74 9.01 6.38 22.49
CA SER A 74 9.43 7.03 21.24
C SER A 74 8.88 6.41 19.96
N SER A 75 8.13 5.30 20.04
CA SER A 75 7.59 4.66 18.83
C SER A 75 6.62 5.58 18.09
N LEU A 76 6.62 5.53 16.76
CA LEU A 76 5.68 6.27 15.93
C LEU A 76 4.34 5.53 15.76
N TRP A 77 4.21 4.32 16.31
CA TRP A 77 3.04 3.46 16.18
C TRP A 77 2.59 2.87 17.51
N ASN A 78 1.28 2.69 17.68
CA ASN A 78 0.68 2.11 18.88
C ASN A 78 -0.20 0.92 18.56
N LEU A 79 -0.04 -0.12 19.38
CA LEU A 79 -0.88 -1.31 19.39
C LEU A 79 -2.05 -1.06 20.34
N MET A 80 -3.21 -1.61 20.01
CA MET A 80 -4.43 -1.61 20.81
C MET A 80 -5.02 -3.02 20.84
N GLY A 81 -5.64 -3.39 21.96
CA GLY A 81 -6.33 -4.68 22.11
C GLY A 81 -5.35 -5.87 22.04
N ASN A 82 -5.69 -6.88 21.25
CA ASN A 82 -4.92 -8.11 21.06
C ASN A 82 -3.76 -7.99 20.07
N ALA A 83 -3.50 -6.79 19.52
CA ALA A 83 -2.46 -6.62 18.51
C ALA A 83 -1.04 -6.82 19.10
N MET A 84 -0.22 -7.63 18.43
CA MET A 84 1.12 -8.03 18.90
C MET A 84 2.16 -8.04 17.78
N VAL A 85 3.40 -7.66 18.12
CA VAL A 85 4.54 -7.64 17.19
C VAL A 85 5.22 -9.01 17.15
N MET A 86 5.38 -9.56 15.94
CA MET A 86 6.20 -10.73 15.66
C MET A 86 7.43 -10.33 14.82
N THR A 87 8.39 -11.24 14.66
CA THR A 87 9.64 -10.98 13.93
C THR A 87 9.44 -10.58 12.46
N GLN A 88 8.38 -11.10 11.82
CA GLN A 88 8.12 -10.87 10.38
C GLN A 88 6.86 -10.03 10.10
N TYR A 89 5.93 -9.89 11.05
CA TYR A 89 4.64 -9.22 10.88
C TYR A 89 4.14 -8.65 12.22
N ILE A 90 3.15 -7.77 12.18
CA ILE A 90 2.33 -7.40 13.33
C ILE A 90 0.98 -8.10 13.17
N ARG A 91 0.61 -8.92 14.14
CA ARG A 91 -0.69 -9.58 14.16
C ARG A 91 -1.69 -8.65 14.83
N LEU A 92 -2.79 -8.32 14.15
CA LEU A 92 -3.90 -7.55 14.72
C LEU A 92 -4.80 -8.45 15.56
N THR A 93 -5.22 -9.57 14.98
CA THR A 93 -6.03 -10.61 15.63
C THR A 93 -5.46 -11.99 15.29
N PRO A 94 -5.41 -12.95 16.24
CA PRO A 94 -5.16 -14.35 15.95
C PRO A 94 -6.42 -15.07 15.48
N ASP A 95 -6.24 -16.25 14.89
CA ASP A 95 -7.29 -17.21 14.58
C ASP A 95 -7.89 -17.81 15.87
N MET A 96 -8.61 -16.95 16.60
CA MET A 96 -9.39 -17.20 17.80
C MET A 96 -10.61 -16.28 17.79
N GLN A 97 -11.74 -16.77 18.29
CA GLN A 97 -12.98 -16.00 18.44
C GLN A 97 -12.85 -14.82 19.41
N SER A 98 -13.69 -13.80 19.20
CA SER A 98 -13.83 -12.62 20.07
C SER A 98 -12.48 -11.95 20.37
N LYS A 99 -11.75 -11.57 19.32
CA LYS A 99 -10.49 -10.81 19.41
C LYS A 99 -10.63 -9.51 18.66
N GLN A 100 -9.95 -8.49 19.16
CA GLN A 100 -9.98 -7.16 18.58
C GLN A 100 -8.59 -6.54 18.72
N GLY A 101 -8.03 -6.05 17.62
CA GLY A 101 -6.72 -5.41 17.67
C GLY A 101 -6.56 -4.32 16.63
N ALA A 102 -5.76 -3.30 16.96
CA ALA A 102 -5.45 -2.23 16.04
C ALA A 102 -4.00 -1.76 16.15
N LEU A 103 -3.54 -1.10 15.10
CA LEU A 103 -2.24 -0.51 14.93
C LEU A 103 -2.45 0.91 14.39
N TRP A 104 -2.09 1.93 15.18
CA TRP A 104 -2.33 3.35 14.87
C TRP A 104 -1.03 4.14 14.81
N ASN A 105 -0.87 4.97 13.78
CA ASN A 105 0.22 5.93 13.71
C ASN A 105 -0.04 7.09 14.69
N ARG A 106 1.02 7.53 15.38
CA ARG A 106 0.95 8.64 16.34
C ARG A 106 1.02 10.01 15.69
N VAL A 107 1.52 10.10 14.46
CA VAL A 107 1.81 11.36 13.78
C VAL A 107 0.62 11.73 12.87
N PRO A 108 0.01 12.92 13.03
CA PRO A 108 -1.03 13.36 12.10
C PRO A 108 -0.42 13.65 10.72
N CYS A 109 -1.01 13.12 9.66
CA CYS A 109 -0.51 13.29 8.29
C CYS A 109 -1.11 14.55 7.64
N PHE A 110 -0.24 15.49 7.26
CA PHE A 110 -0.60 16.74 6.59
C PHE A 110 -0.34 16.74 5.07
N LEU A 111 0.02 15.60 4.49
CA LEU A 111 0.23 15.45 3.04
C LEU A 111 -1.08 15.74 2.28
N ARG A 112 -0.96 16.36 1.10
CA ARG A 112 -2.11 16.66 0.23
C ARG A 112 -2.40 15.54 -0.75
N ASP A 113 -1.34 14.94 -1.27
CA ASP A 113 -1.38 13.82 -2.21
C ASP A 113 -0.46 12.74 -1.66
N TRP A 114 -0.99 11.53 -1.54
CA TRP A 114 -0.29 10.44 -0.90
C TRP A 114 -0.72 9.09 -1.45
N GLU A 115 0.18 8.13 -1.31
CA GLU A 115 -0.09 6.72 -1.56
C GLU A 115 0.32 5.90 -0.33
N LEU A 116 -0.62 5.13 0.20
CA LEU A 116 -0.36 4.15 1.25
C LEU A 116 -0.33 2.76 0.62
N GLN A 117 0.84 2.14 0.58
CA GLN A 117 1.01 0.74 0.22
C GLN A 117 0.94 -0.11 1.49
N VAL A 118 0.01 -1.06 1.51
CA VAL A 118 -0.29 -1.95 2.63
C VAL A 118 0.04 -3.37 2.22
N HIS A 119 1.05 -3.96 2.85
CA HIS A 119 1.37 -5.38 2.73
C HIS A 119 0.77 -6.11 3.94
N PHE A 120 -0.23 -6.93 3.68
CA PHE A 120 -1.00 -7.65 4.71
C PHE A 120 -1.05 -9.14 4.37
N ARG A 121 -1.65 -9.95 5.25
CA ARG A 121 -2.03 -11.34 4.99
C ARG A 121 -3.20 -11.74 5.87
N ILE A 122 -4.20 -12.40 5.27
CA ILE A 122 -5.32 -13.02 6.01
C ILE A 122 -5.23 -14.53 5.84
N HIS A 123 -5.15 -15.28 6.94
CA HIS A 123 -5.01 -16.75 6.91
C HIS A 123 -5.50 -17.44 8.17
N GLY A 124 -6.03 -18.65 8.05
CA GLY A 124 -6.56 -19.39 9.18
C GLY A 124 -7.03 -20.80 8.83
N GLN A 125 -7.32 -21.58 9.87
CA GLN A 125 -7.69 -23.00 9.79
C GLN A 125 -9.16 -23.21 9.44
N GLY A 126 -9.98 -22.15 9.50
CA GLY A 126 -11.39 -22.15 9.10
C GLY A 126 -11.61 -22.74 7.70
N LYS A 127 -12.34 -23.85 7.61
CA LYS A 127 -12.65 -24.54 6.35
C LYS A 127 -13.82 -23.88 5.63
N LYS A 128 -13.75 -23.79 4.30
CA LYS A 128 -14.76 -23.11 3.46
C LYS A 128 -15.01 -21.69 4.00
N ASN A 129 -16.26 -21.31 4.22
CA ASN A 129 -16.71 -19.96 4.60
C ASN A 129 -16.87 -19.80 6.12
N LEU A 130 -16.21 -20.64 6.92
CA LEU A 130 -16.18 -20.52 8.39
C LEU A 130 -14.93 -19.74 8.81
N HIS A 131 -14.88 -18.46 8.46
CA HIS A 131 -13.81 -17.53 8.75
C HIS A 131 -14.36 -16.09 8.76
N GLY A 132 -13.68 -15.18 9.48
CA GLY A 132 -14.14 -13.81 9.63
C GLY A 132 -13.29 -12.99 10.61
N ASP A 133 -13.52 -11.68 10.74
CA ASP A 133 -14.49 -10.90 9.91
C ASP A 133 -13.75 -10.10 8.82
N GLY A 134 -12.46 -9.83 9.02
CA GLY A 134 -11.61 -9.13 8.06
C GLY A 134 -10.69 -8.11 8.73
N LEU A 135 -10.21 -7.16 7.94
CA LEU A 135 -9.44 -6.01 8.44
C LEU A 135 -9.86 -4.70 7.77
N ALA A 136 -9.59 -3.60 8.45
CA ALA A 136 -9.79 -2.25 7.95
C ALA A 136 -8.48 -1.47 7.92
N ILE A 137 -8.38 -0.53 6.98
CA ILE A 137 -7.34 0.49 6.88
C ILE A 137 -8.00 1.86 7.00
N TRP A 138 -7.39 2.74 7.78
CA TRP A 138 -8.00 3.99 8.25
C TRP A 138 -7.16 5.20 7.88
N TYR A 139 -7.84 6.28 7.51
CA TYR A 139 -7.33 7.65 7.58
C TYR A 139 -8.36 8.52 8.29
N THR A 140 -8.25 8.64 9.62
CA THR A 140 -9.31 9.17 10.49
C THR A 140 -8.83 10.20 11.51
N LYS A 141 -9.74 11.10 11.91
CA LYS A 141 -9.51 12.15 12.91
C LYS A 141 -9.11 11.58 14.26
N ASP A 142 -9.89 10.60 14.71
CA ASP A 142 -9.75 9.92 15.98
C ASP A 142 -9.03 8.58 15.76
N ARG A 143 -8.23 8.18 16.75
CA ARG A 143 -7.40 6.97 16.75
C ARG A 143 -7.48 6.31 18.13
N MET A 144 -7.08 5.04 18.22
CA MET A 144 -7.07 4.29 19.49
C MET A 144 -8.45 4.21 20.18
N GLN A 145 -9.53 4.22 19.39
CA GLN A 145 -10.90 4.04 19.88
C GLN A 145 -11.40 2.65 19.45
N PRO A 146 -11.64 1.71 20.39
CA PRO A 146 -12.22 0.42 20.05
C PRO A 146 -13.69 0.55 19.66
N GLY A 147 -14.16 -0.34 18.79
CA GLY A 147 -15.58 -0.47 18.47
C GLY A 147 -15.88 -1.62 17.50
N PRO A 148 -17.12 -1.71 17.01
CA PRO A 148 -17.59 -2.85 16.22
C PRO A 148 -17.08 -2.86 14.77
N VAL A 149 -16.60 -1.73 14.23
CA VAL A 149 -16.27 -1.61 12.80
C VAL A 149 -14.85 -2.11 12.56
N PHE A 150 -14.70 -3.41 12.30
CA PHE A 150 -13.40 -4.09 12.19
C PHE A 150 -12.45 -3.77 13.35
N GLY A 151 -13.00 -3.58 14.55
CA GLY A 151 -12.24 -3.25 15.76
C GLY A 151 -11.97 -1.76 16.00
N ASN A 152 -12.51 -0.86 15.19
CA ASN A 152 -12.50 0.60 15.39
C ASN A 152 -13.89 1.12 15.79
N MET A 153 -13.95 2.34 16.33
CA MET A 153 -15.21 3.03 16.64
C MET A 153 -16.14 3.14 15.42
N ASP A 154 -17.44 2.96 15.66
CA ASP A 154 -18.46 3.39 14.70
C ASP A 154 -18.56 4.92 14.66
N LYS A 155 -19.18 5.47 13.60
CA LYS A 155 -19.30 6.92 13.38
C LYS A 155 -17.95 7.63 13.38
N PHE A 156 -16.94 6.98 12.80
CA PHE A 156 -15.62 7.56 12.57
C PHE A 156 -15.69 8.79 11.66
N VAL A 157 -14.71 9.69 11.79
CA VAL A 157 -14.55 10.85 10.91
C VAL A 157 -13.31 10.63 10.04
N GLY A 158 -13.50 10.30 8.76
CA GLY A 158 -12.41 10.09 7.80
C GLY A 158 -12.76 9.09 6.69
N LEU A 159 -11.74 8.37 6.23
CA LEU A 159 -11.83 7.25 5.29
C LEU A 159 -11.61 5.92 6.04
N GLY A 160 -12.49 4.95 5.78
CA GLY A 160 -12.26 3.53 6.05
C GLY A 160 -12.20 2.76 4.73
N VAL A 161 -11.23 1.86 4.60
CA VAL A 161 -11.15 0.87 3.52
C VAL A 161 -11.19 -0.50 4.17
N PHE A 162 -12.20 -1.29 3.81
CA PHE A 162 -12.50 -2.57 4.42
C PHE A 162 -12.07 -3.70 3.50
N VAL A 163 -11.42 -4.72 4.06
CA VAL A 163 -11.13 -6.01 3.42
C VAL A 163 -11.95 -7.04 4.18
N ASP A 164 -13.19 -7.18 3.73
CA ASP A 164 -14.22 -7.99 4.38
C ASP A 164 -14.15 -9.43 3.90
N THR A 165 -14.13 -10.40 4.81
CA THR A 165 -14.01 -11.83 4.46
C THR A 165 -15.27 -12.64 4.68
N TYR A 166 -16.30 -12.09 5.33
CA TYR A 166 -17.51 -12.83 5.68
C TYR A 166 -18.77 -12.15 5.11
N PRO A 167 -19.61 -12.86 4.33
CA PRO A 167 -20.82 -12.29 3.75
C PRO A 167 -21.97 -12.25 4.76
N ASN A 168 -22.07 -11.20 5.58
CA ASN A 168 -23.14 -11.07 6.58
C ASN A 168 -24.52 -10.97 5.89
N GLU A 169 -24.68 -10.15 4.85
CA GLU A 169 -25.98 -9.92 4.21
C GLU A 169 -26.55 -11.21 3.61
N GLU A 170 -25.76 -11.91 2.79
CA GLU A 170 -26.18 -13.15 2.14
C GLU A 170 -26.52 -14.25 3.18
N LYS A 171 -25.74 -14.35 4.27
CA LYS A 171 -25.99 -15.33 5.34
C LYS A 171 -27.28 -15.05 6.09
N GLN A 172 -27.61 -13.78 6.33
CA GLN A 172 -28.90 -13.41 6.90
C GLN A 172 -30.07 -13.70 5.95
N GLN A 173 -29.92 -13.40 4.66
CA GLN A 173 -30.97 -13.67 3.66
C GLN A 173 -31.25 -15.18 3.52
N GLU A 174 -30.21 -16.02 3.50
CA GLU A 174 -30.31 -17.49 3.55
C GLU A 174 -31.07 -17.96 4.79
N ALA A 175 -30.68 -17.48 5.99
CA ALA A 175 -31.30 -17.86 7.26
C ALA A 175 -32.78 -17.48 7.35
N GLN A 176 -33.15 -16.29 6.84
CA GLN A 176 -34.53 -15.80 6.84
C GLN A 176 -35.43 -16.45 5.77
N LYS A 177 -34.90 -17.35 4.92
CA LYS A 177 -35.62 -18.01 3.80
C LYS A 177 -36.33 -17.03 2.85
N ARG A 178 -35.89 -15.77 2.80
CA ARG A 178 -36.47 -14.78 1.88
C ARG A 178 -36.11 -15.20 0.46
N ARG A 179 -37.05 -15.10 -0.48
CA ARG A 179 -36.71 -15.33 -1.90
C ARG A 179 -35.61 -14.36 -2.28
N TYR A 180 -34.56 -14.90 -2.89
CA TYR A 180 -33.44 -14.19 -3.48
C TYR A 180 -33.93 -12.91 -4.18
N SER A 181 -33.55 -11.76 -3.63
CA SER A 181 -33.79 -10.48 -4.29
C SER A 181 -32.70 -10.30 -5.34
N PRO A 182 -33.02 -10.08 -6.63
CA PRO A 182 -32.04 -10.02 -7.71
C PRO A 182 -31.30 -8.66 -7.73
N GLY A 183 -30.73 -8.27 -6.60
CA GLY A 183 -29.66 -7.29 -6.56
C GLY A 183 -28.34 -7.92 -7.04
N VAL A 184 -27.35 -7.07 -7.30
CA VAL A 184 -25.98 -7.56 -7.54
C VAL A 184 -25.50 -8.22 -6.25
N GLN A 185 -25.32 -9.54 -6.27
CA GLN A 185 -24.76 -10.31 -5.16
C GLN A 185 -23.25 -10.05 -5.10
N ARG A 186 -22.71 -9.81 -3.90
CA ARG A 186 -21.26 -9.63 -3.73
C ARG A 186 -20.60 -11.00 -3.63
N VAL A 187 -19.40 -11.12 -4.20
CA VAL A 187 -18.55 -12.30 -4.01
C VAL A 187 -17.45 -11.93 -3.04
N PHE A 188 -17.40 -12.64 -1.91
CA PHE A 188 -16.46 -12.40 -0.83
C PHE A 188 -15.22 -13.32 -0.95
N PRO A 189 -14.04 -12.92 -0.43
CA PRO A 189 -13.78 -11.65 0.25
C PRO A 189 -13.90 -10.42 -0.67
N TYR A 190 -14.32 -9.30 -0.09
CA TYR A 190 -14.75 -8.10 -0.80
C TYR A 190 -14.09 -6.86 -0.20
N ILE A 191 -13.52 -6.02 -1.07
CA ILE A 191 -12.91 -4.75 -0.69
C ILE A 191 -13.91 -3.64 -0.93
N SER A 192 -14.17 -2.79 0.06
CA SER A 192 -15.04 -1.61 -0.07
C SER A 192 -14.42 -0.39 0.60
N ALA A 193 -14.90 0.80 0.23
CA ALA A 193 -14.49 2.06 0.87
C ALA A 193 -15.68 2.87 1.36
N MET A 194 -15.51 3.56 2.48
CA MET A 194 -16.50 4.45 3.10
C MET A 194 -15.85 5.74 3.57
N VAL A 195 -16.41 6.87 3.18
CA VAL A 195 -16.07 8.19 3.75
C VAL A 195 -17.18 8.63 4.69
N ASN A 196 -16.81 9.01 5.90
CA ASN A 196 -17.73 9.33 6.98
C ASN A 196 -17.32 10.64 7.66
N ASN A 197 -18.31 11.48 7.98
CA ASN A 197 -18.14 12.75 8.68
C ASN A 197 -18.50 12.66 10.18
N GLY A 198 -18.85 11.46 10.67
CA GLY A 198 -19.31 11.19 12.02
C GLY A 198 -20.84 11.03 12.17
N SER A 199 -21.63 11.19 11.10
CA SER A 199 -23.08 10.95 11.14
C SER A 199 -23.49 9.53 10.76
N LEU A 200 -22.71 8.84 9.92
CA LEU A 200 -23.07 7.52 9.40
C LEU A 200 -22.62 6.40 10.32
N SER A 201 -23.46 5.38 10.48
CA SER A 201 -23.08 4.11 11.10
C SER A 201 -22.66 3.12 10.02
N TYR A 202 -21.63 2.31 10.27
CA TYR A 202 -21.29 1.17 9.42
C TYR A 202 -22.23 0.00 9.73
N ASP A 203 -23.06 -0.36 8.76
CA ASP A 203 -24.03 -1.45 8.88
C ASP A 203 -23.34 -2.81 8.66
N HIS A 204 -22.88 -3.44 9.75
CA HIS A 204 -22.23 -4.76 9.72
C HIS A 204 -23.19 -5.91 9.40
N GLU A 205 -24.51 -5.75 9.54
CA GLU A 205 -25.47 -6.76 9.11
C GLU A 205 -25.61 -6.81 7.57
N ARG A 206 -25.20 -5.72 6.90
CA ARG A 206 -25.23 -5.58 5.43
C ARG A 206 -23.88 -5.17 4.85
N ASP A 207 -22.78 -5.59 5.48
CA ASP A 207 -21.41 -5.47 4.94
C ASP A 207 -21.07 -4.03 4.46
N GLY A 208 -21.53 -3.01 5.21
CA GLY A 208 -21.36 -1.59 4.91
C GLY A 208 -22.09 -1.07 3.65
N ARG A 209 -22.89 -1.90 2.98
CA ARG A 209 -23.54 -1.62 1.68
C ARG A 209 -24.31 -0.29 1.57
N PRO A 210 -25.05 0.19 2.60
CA PRO A 210 -25.78 1.46 2.50
C PRO A 210 -24.88 2.71 2.40
N THR A 211 -23.61 2.59 2.77
CA THR A 211 -22.65 3.69 2.92
C THR A 211 -21.35 3.48 2.14
N GLU A 212 -21.33 2.49 1.26
CA GLU A 212 -20.23 2.20 0.34
C GLU A 212 -20.08 3.29 -0.73
N LEU A 213 -18.84 3.68 -1.01
CA LEU A 213 -18.47 4.51 -2.18
C LEU A 213 -18.29 3.67 -3.45
N GLY A 214 -17.77 2.46 -3.29
CA GLY A 214 -17.52 1.46 -4.31
C GLY A 214 -16.72 0.31 -3.72
N GLY A 215 -16.67 -0.81 -4.45
CA GLY A 215 -15.97 -2.01 -3.99
C GLY A 215 -15.76 -3.05 -5.08
N CYS A 216 -14.93 -4.05 -4.80
CA CYS A 216 -14.59 -5.14 -5.71
C CYS A 216 -14.26 -6.45 -4.98
N THR A 217 -14.43 -7.59 -5.66
CA THR A 217 -14.04 -8.91 -5.14
C THR A 217 -12.52 -9.08 -5.17
N ALA A 218 -11.97 -9.61 -4.07
CA ALA A 218 -10.54 -9.87 -3.90
C ALA A 218 -10.32 -11.15 -3.06
N ILE A 219 -9.88 -12.24 -3.69
CA ILE A 219 -9.70 -13.54 -3.01
C ILE A 219 -8.39 -13.55 -2.20
N VAL A 220 -8.33 -12.76 -1.13
CA VAL A 220 -7.10 -12.47 -0.35
C VAL A 220 -6.72 -13.53 0.69
N ARG A 221 -7.62 -14.46 1.01
CA ARG A 221 -7.48 -15.38 2.14
C ARG A 221 -6.64 -16.61 1.79
N ASN A 222 -5.75 -17.00 2.71
CA ASN A 222 -4.93 -18.23 2.61
C ASN A 222 -4.03 -18.29 1.35
N LEU A 223 -3.69 -17.14 0.77
CA LEU A 223 -2.77 -17.09 -0.37
C LEU A 223 -1.33 -17.48 0.02
N HIS A 224 -0.61 -18.02 -0.96
CA HIS A 224 0.81 -18.35 -0.88
C HIS A 224 1.73 -17.19 -1.32
N TYR A 225 1.17 -16.22 -2.03
CA TYR A 225 1.85 -15.01 -2.50
C TYR A 225 1.67 -13.86 -1.50
N ASP A 226 2.49 -12.82 -1.61
CA ASP A 226 2.32 -11.59 -0.86
C ASP A 226 1.10 -10.81 -1.36
N THR A 227 0.23 -10.38 -0.44
CA THR A 227 -0.96 -9.57 -0.75
C THR A 227 -0.73 -8.09 -0.45
N PHE A 228 -0.92 -7.25 -1.45
CA PHE A 228 -0.75 -5.81 -1.38
C PHE A 228 -2.05 -5.08 -1.71
N LEU A 229 -2.33 -4.01 -0.96
CA LEU A 229 -3.35 -3.02 -1.24
C LEU A 229 -2.68 -1.65 -1.36
N VAL A 230 -3.05 -0.87 -2.37
CA VAL A 230 -2.56 0.49 -2.57
C VAL A 230 -3.74 1.44 -2.48
N ILE A 231 -3.70 2.37 -1.54
CA ILE A 231 -4.70 3.41 -1.36
C ILE A 231 -4.03 4.72 -1.76
N ARG A 232 -4.42 5.26 -2.92
CA ARG A 232 -3.89 6.49 -3.49
C ARG A 232 -4.94 7.60 -3.38
N TYR A 233 -4.56 8.73 -2.80
CA TYR A 233 -5.39 9.94 -2.75
C TYR A 233 -4.61 11.09 -3.39
N VAL A 234 -5.07 11.55 -4.56
CA VAL A 234 -4.41 12.59 -5.37
C VAL A 234 -5.48 13.54 -5.88
N LYS A 235 -5.30 14.86 -5.77
CA LYS A 235 -6.24 15.87 -6.33
C LYS A 235 -7.75 15.58 -6.07
N ARG A 236 -8.12 15.16 -4.85
CA ARG A 236 -9.51 14.76 -4.47
C ARG A 236 -10.05 13.51 -5.20
N HIS A 237 -9.15 12.66 -5.66
CA HIS A 237 -9.43 11.41 -6.32
C HIS A 237 -8.93 10.26 -5.44
N LEU A 238 -9.83 9.34 -5.09
CA LEU A 238 -9.48 8.12 -4.35
C LEU A 238 -9.39 6.98 -5.35
N THR A 239 -8.21 6.36 -5.44
CA THR A 239 -7.96 5.16 -6.24
C THR A 239 -7.46 4.06 -5.32
N ILE A 240 -8.08 2.88 -5.37
CA ILE A 240 -7.65 1.70 -4.62
C ILE A 240 -7.33 0.58 -5.63
N MET A 241 -6.13 0.04 -5.51
CA MET A 241 -5.58 -1.01 -6.37
C MET A 241 -5.06 -2.17 -5.50
N MET A 242 -4.92 -3.36 -6.06
CA MET A 242 -4.36 -4.52 -5.34
C MET A 242 -3.38 -5.32 -6.20
N ASP A 243 -2.46 -6.03 -5.54
CA ASP A 243 -1.80 -7.22 -6.11
C ASP A 243 -2.07 -8.39 -5.15
N ILE A 244 -2.79 -9.40 -5.65
CA ILE A 244 -3.15 -10.61 -4.93
C ILE A 244 -2.79 -11.89 -5.72
N ASP A 245 -2.29 -11.72 -6.94
CA ASP A 245 -1.89 -12.81 -7.84
C ASP A 245 -0.38 -13.11 -7.70
N GLY A 246 0.38 -12.27 -7.00
CA GLY A 246 1.84 -12.38 -6.90
C GLY A 246 2.56 -12.00 -8.18
N LYS A 247 1.93 -11.16 -9.02
CA LYS A 247 2.45 -10.76 -10.34
C LYS A 247 3.26 -9.47 -10.30
N HIS A 248 3.19 -8.71 -9.21
CA HIS A 248 3.70 -7.34 -9.11
C HIS A 248 3.04 -6.38 -10.11
N GLU A 249 1.78 -6.66 -10.46
CA GLU A 249 0.92 -5.86 -11.34
C GLU A 249 -0.28 -5.36 -10.53
N TRP A 250 -0.54 -4.05 -10.56
CA TRP A 250 -1.66 -3.45 -9.86
C TRP A 250 -2.96 -3.64 -10.64
N ARG A 251 -3.96 -4.25 -10.00
CA ARG A 251 -5.34 -4.35 -10.48
C ARG A 251 -6.22 -3.32 -9.80
N ASP A 252 -6.91 -2.49 -10.58
CA ASP A 252 -7.86 -1.52 -10.08
C ASP A 252 -9.04 -2.18 -9.35
N CYS A 253 -9.52 -1.52 -8.29
CA CYS A 253 -10.65 -1.97 -7.48
C CYS A 253 -11.71 -0.88 -7.31
N ILE A 254 -11.30 0.33 -6.89
CA ILE A 254 -12.18 1.46 -6.62
C ILE A 254 -11.56 2.71 -7.22
N GLU A 255 -12.35 3.51 -7.94
CA GLU A 255 -11.94 4.79 -8.49
C GLU A 255 -13.07 5.80 -8.28
N VAL A 256 -12.85 6.79 -7.41
CA VAL A 256 -13.89 7.74 -6.98
C VAL A 256 -13.36 9.18 -6.99
N PRO A 257 -13.81 10.03 -7.93
CA PRO A 257 -13.52 11.46 -7.93
C PRO A 257 -14.34 12.21 -6.87
N GLY A 258 -13.93 13.44 -6.54
CA GLY A 258 -14.69 14.32 -5.63
C GLY A 258 -14.61 13.91 -4.15
N VAL A 259 -13.72 12.98 -3.78
CA VAL A 259 -13.46 12.63 -2.39
C VAL A 259 -12.70 13.75 -1.71
N ARG A 260 -13.21 14.22 -0.58
CA ARG A 260 -12.65 15.36 0.17
C ARG A 260 -12.25 14.89 1.55
N LEU A 261 -10.96 14.71 1.77
CA LEU A 261 -10.39 14.33 3.07
C LEU A 261 -9.68 15.52 3.72
N PRO A 262 -9.97 15.85 5.00
CA PRO A 262 -9.19 16.79 5.80
C PRO A 262 -7.74 16.36 5.99
N ARG A 263 -6.85 17.32 6.18
CA ARG A 263 -5.45 17.10 6.58
C ARG A 263 -5.36 16.95 8.11
N GLY A 264 -4.28 16.33 8.57
CA GLY A 264 -3.97 16.18 10.00
C GLY A 264 -4.64 14.97 10.65
N TYR A 265 -5.20 14.05 9.86
CA TYR A 265 -5.77 12.79 10.34
C TYR A 265 -4.68 11.70 10.45
N TYR A 266 -5.00 10.62 11.14
CA TYR A 266 -4.08 9.53 11.48
C TYR A 266 -4.31 8.32 10.59
N PHE A 267 -3.20 7.69 10.17
CA PHE A 267 -3.26 6.36 9.58
C PHE A 267 -3.39 5.29 10.65
N GLY A 268 -4.15 4.25 10.34
CA GLY A 268 -4.23 3.06 11.18
C GLY A 268 -4.75 1.85 10.43
N THR A 269 -4.75 0.71 11.10
CA THR A 269 -5.38 -0.53 10.63
C THR A 269 -5.88 -1.32 11.83
N SER A 270 -7.00 -2.01 11.68
CA SER A 270 -7.62 -2.79 12.75
C SER A 270 -8.28 -4.06 12.20
N SER A 271 -8.51 -5.02 13.08
CA SER A 271 -9.27 -6.23 12.79
C SER A 271 -10.10 -6.64 14.02
N ILE A 272 -11.19 -7.34 13.77
CA ILE A 272 -12.01 -8.02 14.76
C ILE A 272 -12.32 -9.45 14.28
N THR A 273 -12.56 -10.35 15.24
CA THR A 273 -13.07 -11.69 15.01
C THR A 273 -14.29 -11.91 15.91
N GLY A 274 -15.43 -12.26 15.32
CA GLY A 274 -16.66 -12.63 16.02
C GLY A 274 -16.68 -14.10 16.45
N ASP A 275 -17.76 -14.80 16.08
CA ASP A 275 -17.91 -16.26 16.20
C ASP A 275 -17.04 -17.03 15.20
N LEU A 276 -16.53 -16.35 14.18
CA LEU A 276 -15.56 -16.85 13.22
C LEU A 276 -14.23 -16.11 13.40
N SER A 277 -13.15 -16.70 12.90
CA SER A 277 -11.81 -16.15 13.07
C SER A 277 -10.90 -16.39 11.88
N ASP A 278 -9.87 -15.56 11.81
CA ASP A 278 -8.69 -15.69 10.97
C ASP A 278 -7.53 -14.95 11.66
N ASN A 279 -6.29 -15.27 11.30
CA ASN A 279 -5.15 -14.40 11.61
C ASN A 279 -5.14 -13.23 10.62
N HIS A 280 -5.08 -12.01 11.15
CA HIS A 280 -4.97 -10.79 10.37
C HIS A 280 -3.61 -10.15 10.63
N ASP A 281 -2.68 -10.34 9.71
CA ASP A 281 -1.27 -9.94 9.83
C ASP A 281 -0.95 -8.75 8.91
N VAL A 282 -0.19 -7.78 9.42
CA VAL A 282 0.32 -6.60 8.70
C VAL A 282 1.85 -6.69 8.64
N ILE A 283 2.41 -6.76 7.43
CA ILE A 283 3.85 -6.93 7.18
C ILE A 283 4.51 -5.57 6.93
N SER A 284 3.86 -4.67 6.18
CA SER A 284 4.32 -3.28 6.10
C SER A 284 3.21 -2.31 5.73
N LEU A 285 3.41 -1.06 6.17
CA LEU A 285 2.65 0.13 5.78
C LEU A 285 3.70 1.11 5.24
N LYS A 286 3.60 1.55 3.99
CA LYS A 286 4.54 2.49 3.40
C LYS A 286 3.76 3.66 2.83
N LEU A 287 3.94 4.84 3.42
CA LEU A 287 3.33 6.06 2.92
C LEU A 287 4.33 6.81 2.04
N PHE A 288 3.91 7.14 0.82
CA PHE A 288 4.64 7.98 -0.11
C PHE A 288 3.92 9.32 -0.26
N GLU A 289 4.65 10.42 -0.17
CA GLU A 289 4.17 11.71 -0.69
C GLU A 289 4.32 11.71 -2.22
N LEU A 290 3.27 12.16 -2.90
CA LEU A 290 3.23 12.25 -4.35
C LEU A 290 3.37 13.72 -4.76
N THR A 291 4.45 14.05 -5.47
CA THR A 291 4.61 15.42 -6.00
C THR A 291 3.76 15.57 -7.25
N VAL A 292 2.68 16.36 -7.16
CA VAL A 292 1.71 16.53 -8.26
C VAL A 292 1.50 18.02 -8.57
N GLU A 293 1.83 18.40 -9.81
CA GLU A 293 1.64 19.75 -10.33
C GLU A 293 0.16 20.17 -10.34
N ARG A 294 -0.07 21.46 -10.02
CA ARG A 294 -1.40 22.05 -9.92
C ARG A 294 -1.48 23.40 -10.58
N THR A 295 -2.64 23.71 -11.17
CA THR A 295 -2.94 25.07 -11.60
C THR A 295 -3.30 25.95 -10.38
N PRO A 296 -3.18 27.29 -10.48
CA PRO A 296 -3.61 28.21 -9.41
C PRO A 296 -5.10 28.08 -9.03
N GLU A 297 -5.93 27.59 -9.95
CA GLU A 297 -7.36 27.33 -9.76
C GLU A 297 -7.58 26.07 -8.94
N GLU A 298 -6.88 24.97 -9.27
CA GLU A 298 -6.88 23.74 -8.47
C GLU A 298 -6.37 24.01 -7.05
N GLU A 299 -5.35 24.86 -6.90
CA GLU A 299 -4.78 25.24 -5.61
C GLU A 299 -5.79 26.00 -4.74
N LYS A 300 -6.60 26.89 -5.34
CA LYS A 300 -7.69 27.59 -4.66
C LYS A 300 -8.86 26.64 -4.33
N LEU A 301 -9.22 25.74 -5.24
CA LEU A 301 -10.32 24.79 -5.07
C LEU A 301 -10.01 23.75 -3.99
N HIS A 302 -8.76 23.28 -3.94
CA HIS A 302 -8.24 22.28 -2.99
C HIS A 302 -7.69 22.91 -1.70
N ARG A 303 -8.19 24.10 -1.35
CA ARG A 303 -8.05 24.71 -0.01
C ARG A 303 -8.77 23.84 1.05
N ASP A 304 -8.51 24.17 2.30
CA ASP A 304 -8.85 23.45 3.53
C ASP A 304 -10.22 22.76 3.51
N VAL A 305 -10.17 21.46 3.74
CA VAL A 305 -11.31 20.59 3.97
C VAL A 305 -11.37 20.33 5.47
N PHE A 306 -12.48 20.70 6.13
CA PHE A 306 -12.64 20.55 7.58
C PHE A 306 -13.40 19.27 7.98
N LEU A 307 -14.31 18.82 7.13
CA LEU A 307 -15.08 17.59 7.31
C LEU A 307 -14.95 16.69 6.06
N PRO A 308 -14.88 15.37 6.23
CA PRO A 308 -14.90 14.44 5.11
C PRO A 308 -16.21 14.50 4.33
N SER A 309 -16.14 14.46 3.00
CA SER A 309 -17.31 14.35 2.13
C SER A 309 -16.95 13.73 0.78
N VAL A 310 -17.96 13.36 -0.01
CA VAL A 310 -17.79 13.01 -1.43
C VAL A 310 -18.75 13.87 -2.24
N ASP A 311 -18.21 14.62 -3.21
CA ASP A 311 -19.00 15.49 -4.07
C ASP A 311 -20.04 14.64 -4.86
N ASN A 312 -21.25 15.18 -5.02
CA ASN A 312 -22.40 14.52 -5.67
C ASN A 312 -22.97 13.24 -5.01
N MET A 313 -22.41 12.76 -3.88
CA MET A 313 -22.98 11.62 -3.16
C MET A 313 -23.88 12.08 -2.00
N LYS A 314 -25.19 11.84 -2.12
CA LYS A 314 -26.13 11.99 -1.00
C LYS A 314 -25.98 10.82 -0.05
N LEU A 315 -25.05 10.95 0.90
CA LEU A 315 -24.94 10.02 2.04
C LEU A 315 -26.31 9.93 2.75
N PRO A 316 -26.76 8.73 3.17
CA PRO A 316 -28.05 8.58 3.86
C PRO A 316 -28.09 9.45 5.12
N GLN A 317 -29.08 10.33 5.21
CA GLN A 317 -29.34 11.03 6.47
C GLN A 317 -29.82 10.00 7.50
N SER A 318 -29.31 10.06 8.73
CA SER A 318 -29.86 9.24 9.82
C SER A 318 -31.36 9.53 9.95
N PRO A 319 -32.23 8.52 10.12
CA PRO A 319 -33.64 8.79 10.42
C PRO A 319 -33.71 9.71 11.65
N ALA A 320 -34.55 10.75 11.56
CA ALA A 320 -34.79 11.63 12.69
C ALA A 320 -35.29 10.80 13.89
N PRO A 321 -34.94 11.15 15.14
CA PRO A 321 -35.64 10.58 16.29
C PRO A 321 -37.14 10.85 16.11
N TRP A 322 -37.92 9.79 16.26
CA TRP A 322 -39.38 9.81 16.20
C TRP A 322 -39.93 10.80 17.24
N GLU A 323 -40.94 11.58 16.82
CA GLU A 323 -41.82 12.34 17.72
C GLU A 323 -42.96 11.43 18.24
#